data_AF-A0A5M9MS21-F1
#
_entry.id   AF-A0A5M9MS21-F1
#
_cell.length_a   1.000
_cell.length_b   1.000
_cell.length_c   1.000
_cell.angle_alpha   90.00
_cell.angle_beta   90.00
_cell.angle_gamma   90.00
#
_symmetry.space_group_name_H-M   'P 1'
#
loop_
_entity.id
_entity.type
_entity.pdbx_description
1 polymer ?
#
loop_
_entity_poly.entity_id
_entity_poly.type
_entity_poly.pdbx_seq_one_letter_code
_entity_poly.pdbx_strand_id
1 'polypeptide(L)'
;MDDFDLQVSAAFDGGYAIRILGILHTRLLNEANFLASIRDITEPLVAKWKDSQLTQLLAVDVYPQHTFFVLDVNNKTYDYHTAHETAVCIPVYVLRLSRGGRWKFYRREAEDLRVAQRIADLHYCNDQNPLPFLENHISNGPVYVSHR
;
A
#
# COMPACT_ATOMS: atom_id res chain seq x y z
N MET A 1 18.58 -11.99 -13.41
CA MET A 1 17.38 -11.25 -13.00
C MET A 1 16.31 -12.28 -12.73
N ASP A 2 15.77 -12.32 -11.51
CA ASP A 2 14.71 -13.28 -11.20
C ASP A 2 13.36 -12.79 -11.77
N ASP A 3 12.34 -13.66 -11.79
CA ASP A 3 11.01 -13.35 -12.34
C ASP A 3 10.35 -12.14 -11.66
N PHE A 4 10.66 -11.93 -10.38
CA PHE A 4 10.18 -10.78 -9.62
C PHE A 4 10.79 -9.47 -10.14
N ASP A 5 12.11 -9.41 -10.29
CA ASP A 5 12.81 -8.22 -10.79
C ASP A 5 12.34 -7.84 -12.21
N LEU A 6 12.06 -8.84 -13.07
CA LEU A 6 11.52 -8.61 -14.42
C LEU A 6 10.12 -7.99 -14.38
N GLN A 7 9.22 -8.53 -13.53
CA GLN A 7 7.85 -8.02 -13.39
C GLN A 7 7.84 -6.60 -12.82
N VAL A 8 8.72 -6.32 -11.86
CA VAL A 8 8.93 -4.98 -11.29
C VAL A 8 9.43 -4.01 -12.36
N SER A 9 10.47 -4.38 -13.10
CA SER A 9 11.01 -3.53 -14.17
C SER A 9 9.94 -3.21 -15.22
N ALA A 10 9.17 -4.21 -15.65
CA ALA A 10 8.11 -4.03 -16.64
C ALA A 10 6.98 -3.12 -16.15
N ALA A 11 6.62 -3.17 -14.87
CA ALA A 11 5.62 -2.27 -14.29
C ALA A 11 6.10 -0.82 -14.22
N PHE A 12 7.41 -0.60 -14.13
CA PHE A 12 8.02 0.71 -14.01
C PHE A 12 8.50 1.33 -15.34
N ASP A 13 8.62 0.53 -16.40
CA ASP A 13 9.21 0.90 -17.69
C ASP A 13 8.53 2.11 -18.38
N GLY A 14 7.24 2.36 -18.07
CA GLY A 14 6.50 3.46 -18.68
C GLY A 14 6.51 4.78 -17.90
N GLY A 15 7.16 4.86 -16.72
CA GLY A 15 7.21 6.08 -15.90
C GLY A 15 5.86 6.61 -15.40
N TYR A 16 4.78 5.86 -15.60
CA TYR A 16 3.43 6.19 -15.13
C TYR A 16 3.27 5.90 -13.63
N ALA A 17 2.26 6.52 -13.04
CA ALA A 17 1.91 6.26 -11.64
C ALA A 17 1.38 4.83 -11.50
N ILE A 18 1.92 4.08 -10.55
CA ILE A 18 1.36 2.79 -10.15
C ILE A 18 1.10 2.77 -8.66
N ARG A 19 0.18 1.88 -8.27
CA ARG A 19 -0.13 1.61 -6.87
C ARG A 19 0.26 0.20 -6.52
N ILE A 20 0.96 0.04 -5.42
CA ILE A 20 1.35 -1.25 -4.89
C ILE A 20 0.42 -1.57 -3.70
N LEU A 21 -0.37 -2.63 -3.85
CA LEU A 21 -1.08 -3.28 -2.75
C LEU A 21 -0.16 -4.32 -2.13
N GLY A 22 0.46 -3.94 -1.02
CA GLY A 22 1.30 -4.80 -0.20
C GLY A 22 0.50 -5.76 0.66
N ILE A 23 0.92 -7.02 0.73
CA ILE A 23 0.29 -8.05 1.58
C ILE A 23 1.37 -8.77 2.38
N LEU A 24 1.29 -8.65 3.71
CA LEU A 24 2.18 -9.28 4.67
C LEU A 24 1.40 -10.16 5.64
N HIS A 25 2.10 -11.09 6.27
CA HIS A 25 1.58 -11.74 7.47
C HIS A 25 1.84 -10.83 8.67
N THR A 26 0.81 -10.54 9.46
CA THR A 26 0.91 -9.57 10.57
C THR A 26 1.96 -9.95 11.60
N ARG A 27 2.16 -11.26 11.83
CA ARG A 27 3.21 -11.80 12.71
C ARG A 27 4.64 -11.39 12.36
N LEU A 28 4.87 -10.83 11.16
CA LEU A 28 6.17 -10.32 10.73
C LEU A 28 6.41 -8.87 11.19
N LEU A 29 5.38 -8.21 11.72
CA LEU A 29 5.41 -6.82 12.13
C LEU A 29 5.54 -6.72 13.65
N ASN A 30 6.16 -5.64 14.10
CA ASN A 30 6.18 -5.26 15.50
C ASN A 30 4.86 -4.57 15.86
N GLU A 31 4.08 -5.19 16.73
CA GLU A 31 2.78 -4.67 17.18
C GLU A 31 2.87 -3.33 17.93
N ALA A 32 4.04 -3.02 18.51
CA ALA A 32 4.27 -1.71 19.13
C ALA A 32 4.40 -0.58 18.11
N ASN A 33 4.73 -0.89 16.85
CA ASN A 33 4.87 0.09 15.78
C ASN A 33 4.76 -0.56 14.38
N PHE A 34 3.52 -0.72 13.91
CA PHE A 34 3.25 -1.28 12.58
C PHE A 34 3.84 -0.43 11.45
N LEU A 35 3.75 0.90 11.53
CA LEU A 35 4.23 1.80 10.47
C LEU A 35 5.74 1.70 10.29
N ALA A 36 6.51 1.66 11.39
CA ALA A 36 7.96 1.44 11.32
C ALA A 36 8.28 0.08 10.70
N SER A 37 7.58 -0.98 11.14
CA SER A 37 7.79 -2.34 10.61
C SER A 37 7.55 -2.42 9.10
N ILE A 38 6.51 -1.76 8.58
CA ILE A 38 6.23 -1.71 7.14
C ILE A 38 7.34 -0.95 6.41
N ARG A 39 7.79 0.19 6.94
CA ARG A 39 8.90 0.95 6.34
C ARG A 39 10.18 0.12 6.27
N ASP A 40 10.57 -0.53 7.37
CA ASP A 40 11.77 -1.35 7.43
C ASP A 40 11.73 -2.52 6.42
N ILE A 41 10.57 -3.15 6.25
CA ILE A 41 10.38 -4.26 5.29
C ILE A 41 10.40 -3.75 3.84
N THR A 42 9.86 -2.56 3.57
CA THR A 42 9.70 -2.03 2.20
C THR A 42 10.89 -1.21 1.73
N GLU A 43 11.66 -0.61 2.63
CA GLU A 43 12.81 0.25 2.30
C GLU A 43 13.83 -0.44 1.38
N PRO A 44 14.25 -1.69 1.61
CA PRO A 44 15.18 -2.37 0.71
C PRO A 44 14.64 -2.60 -0.70
N LEU A 45 13.31 -2.74 -0.86
CA LEU A 45 12.67 -2.87 -2.16
C LEU A 45 12.62 -1.52 -2.86
N VAL A 46 12.13 -0.49 -2.16
CA VAL A 46 12.06 0.88 -2.64
C VAL A 46 13.44 1.39 -3.04
N ALA A 47 14.48 1.05 -2.28
CA ALA A 47 15.86 1.42 -2.58
C ALA A 47 16.38 0.82 -3.90
N LYS A 48 15.88 -0.35 -4.31
CA LYS A 48 16.23 -0.97 -5.60
C LYS A 48 15.47 -0.33 -6.76
N TRP A 49 14.30 0.25 -6.51
CA TRP A 49 13.50 0.95 -7.53
C TRP A 49 13.98 2.39 -7.78
N LYS A 50 14.98 2.84 -7.02
CA LYS A 50 15.23 4.24 -6.64
C LYS A 50 16.04 5.08 -7.64
N ASP A 51 16.00 4.78 -8.93
CA ASP A 51 16.68 5.65 -9.91
C ASP A 51 15.86 6.88 -10.34
N SER A 52 14.65 7.11 -9.80
CA SER A 52 13.96 8.44 -9.84
C SER A 52 12.53 8.43 -9.27
N GLN A 53 12.08 7.32 -8.68
CA GLN A 53 10.64 7.15 -8.43
C GLN A 53 10.20 7.69 -7.07
N LEU A 54 9.32 8.69 -7.08
CA LEU A 54 8.66 9.17 -5.85
C LEU A 54 7.81 8.04 -5.29
N THR A 55 8.09 7.61 -4.07
CA THR A 55 7.30 6.60 -3.37
C THR A 55 6.60 7.23 -2.18
N GLN A 56 5.32 6.92 -1.99
CA GLN A 56 4.52 7.44 -0.89
C GLN A 56 3.68 6.33 -0.27
N LEU A 57 3.91 6.06 1.01
CA LEU A 57 3.06 5.15 1.78
C LEU A 57 1.76 5.89 2.14
N LEU A 58 0.63 5.40 1.65
CA LEU A 58 -0.67 6.04 1.81
C LEU A 58 -1.43 5.49 3.02
N ALA A 59 -1.48 4.17 3.16
CA ALA A 59 -2.29 3.54 4.20
C ALA A 59 -1.70 2.19 4.63
N VAL A 60 -1.97 1.82 5.88
CA VAL A 60 -1.71 0.51 6.47
C VAL A 60 -2.98 0.03 7.17
N ASP A 61 -3.45 -1.14 6.77
CA ASP A 61 -4.66 -1.77 7.29
C ASP A 61 -4.28 -3.12 7.93
N VAL A 62 -4.37 -3.20 9.26
CA VAL A 62 -3.82 -4.29 10.08
C VAL A 62 -4.95 -5.20 10.57
N TYR A 63 -4.94 -6.47 10.14
CA TYR A 63 -5.81 -7.53 10.67
C TYR A 63 -5.00 -8.57 11.46
N PRO A 64 -5.64 -9.45 12.25
CA PRO A 64 -4.91 -10.46 13.03
C PRO A 64 -3.99 -11.38 12.22
N GLN A 65 -4.35 -11.73 10.99
CA GLN A 65 -3.55 -12.66 10.16
C GLN A 65 -2.71 -11.95 9.09
N HIS A 66 -3.24 -10.87 8.53
CA HIS A 66 -2.65 -10.17 7.41
C HIS A 66 -2.67 -8.67 7.60
N THR A 67 -1.60 -8.03 7.17
CA THR A 67 -1.50 -6.58 7.07
C THR A 67 -1.42 -6.21 5.61
N PHE A 68 -2.22 -5.22 5.24
CA PHE A 68 -2.23 -4.62 3.92
C PHE A 68 -1.58 -3.25 4.01
N PHE A 69 -0.82 -2.87 2.99
CA PHE A 69 -0.32 -1.50 2.88
C PHE A 69 -0.47 -1.02 1.44
N VAL A 70 -0.60 0.28 1.27
CA VAL A 70 -0.70 0.90 -0.05
C VAL A 70 0.45 1.87 -0.25
N LEU A 71 1.24 1.63 -1.29
CA LEU A 71 2.34 2.49 -1.69
C LEU A 71 2.10 2.99 -3.11
N ASP A 72 2.06 4.30 -3.29
CA ASP A 72 2.07 4.90 -4.63
C ASP A 72 3.51 5.10 -5.10
N VAL A 73 3.72 4.86 -6.38
CA VAL A 73 5.00 5.03 -7.07
C VAL A 73 4.77 5.94 -8.26
N ASN A 74 5.59 6.98 -8.42
CA ASN A 74 5.49 8.00 -9.49
C ASN A 74 4.16 8.78 -9.53
N ASN A 75 3.35 8.76 -8.46
CA ASN A 75 2.12 9.53 -8.40
C ASN A 75 2.39 11.01 -8.04
N LYS A 76 2.96 11.77 -8.98
CA LYS A 76 3.33 13.19 -8.81
C LYS A 76 2.12 14.12 -8.62
N THR A 77 0.95 13.68 -9.06
CA THR A 77 -0.30 14.44 -9.00
C THR A 77 -1.16 14.06 -7.81
N TYR A 78 -0.63 13.27 -6.88
CA TYR A 78 -1.34 12.95 -5.66
C TYR A 78 -1.53 14.22 -4.82
N ASP A 79 -2.78 14.61 -4.62
CA ASP A 79 -3.16 15.71 -3.76
C ASP A 79 -4.02 15.18 -2.61
N TYR A 80 -3.49 15.27 -1.40
CA TYR A 80 -4.18 14.83 -0.18
C TYR A 80 -5.52 15.53 -0.02
N HIS A 81 -5.60 16.83 -0.31
CA HIS A 81 -6.80 17.62 -0.04
C HIS A 81 -7.97 17.22 -0.93
N THR A 82 -7.71 16.75 -2.14
CA THR A 82 -8.73 16.36 -3.12
C THR A 82 -8.86 14.84 -3.30
N ALA A 83 -8.02 14.05 -2.62
CA ALA A 83 -8.01 12.59 -2.74
C ALA A 83 -9.33 11.90 -2.33
N HIS A 84 -10.17 12.55 -1.53
CA HIS A 84 -11.52 12.07 -1.21
C HIS A 84 -12.57 12.43 -2.27
N GLU A 85 -12.35 13.48 -3.06
CA GLU A 85 -13.29 13.96 -4.09
C GLU A 85 -13.15 13.14 -5.38
N THR A 86 -11.93 12.72 -5.70
CA THR A 86 -11.63 11.94 -6.89
C THR A 86 -10.96 10.62 -6.50
N ALA A 87 -11.69 9.51 -6.63
CA ALA A 87 -11.12 8.16 -6.52
C ALA A 87 -10.19 7.92 -7.73
N VAL A 88 -8.92 8.36 -7.62
CA VAL A 88 -7.95 8.25 -8.71
C VAL A 88 -7.60 6.77 -8.93
N CYS A 89 -8.10 6.24 -10.04
CA CYS A 89 -7.90 4.87 -10.47
C CYS A 89 -6.56 4.77 -11.22
N ILE A 90 -5.52 4.29 -10.52
CA ILE A 90 -4.21 4.00 -11.10
C ILE A 90 -3.95 2.48 -11.11
N PRO A 91 -3.14 1.95 -12.05
CA PRO A 91 -2.87 0.52 -12.13
C PRO A 91 -2.32 -0.04 -10.81
N VAL A 92 -3.02 -1.04 -10.25
CA VAL A 92 -2.64 -1.72 -9.01
C VAL A 92 -1.80 -2.97 -9.31
N TYR A 93 -0.67 -3.08 -8.65
CA TYR A 93 0.16 -4.27 -8.58
C TYR A 93 0.16 -4.81 -7.16
N VAL A 94 0.05 -6.13 -7.02
CA VAL A 94 0.10 -6.79 -5.70
C VAL A 94 1.54 -7.18 -5.40
N LEU A 95 2.05 -6.70 -4.28
CA LEU A 95 3.33 -7.12 -3.71
C LEU A 95 3.07 -8.01 -2.50
N ARG A 96 3.30 -9.32 -2.63
CA ARG A 96 3.00 -10.29 -1.58
C ARG A 96 4.25 -11.03 -1.12
N LEU A 97 4.51 -11.02 0.17
CA LEU A 97 5.52 -11.89 0.76
C LEU A 97 4.92 -13.28 1.00
N SER A 98 5.47 -14.29 0.32
CA SER A 98 5.04 -15.68 0.50
C SER A 98 5.54 -16.26 1.83
N ARG A 99 4.93 -17.36 2.29
CA ARG A 99 5.34 -18.07 3.50
C ARG A 99 6.79 -18.57 3.48
N GLY A 100 7.37 -18.77 2.29
CA GLY A 100 8.77 -19.16 2.10
C GLY A 100 9.75 -17.99 2.01
N GLY A 101 9.34 -16.78 2.38
CA GLY A 101 10.21 -15.59 2.37
C GLY A 101 10.49 -15.01 0.99
N ARG A 102 9.80 -15.48 -0.07
CA ARG A 102 9.93 -14.96 -1.43
C ARG A 102 8.85 -13.94 -1.75
N TRP A 103 9.25 -12.82 -2.32
CA TRP A 103 8.33 -11.82 -2.85
C TRP A 103 7.67 -12.29 -4.15
N LYS A 104 6.43 -11.88 -4.35
CA LYS A 104 5.68 -12.00 -5.61
C LYS A 104 5.15 -10.63 -5.97
N PHE A 105 5.21 -10.29 -7.25
CA PHE A 105 4.78 -8.99 -7.76
C PHE A 105 3.98 -9.15 -9.04
N TYR A 106 2.71 -8.75 -9.09
CA TYR A 106 1.92 -8.96 -10.30
C TYR A 106 0.78 -7.95 -10.43
N ARG A 107 0.42 -7.63 -11.66
CA ARG A 107 -0.69 -6.75 -11.99
C ARG A 107 -2.02 -7.37 -11.55
N ARG A 108 -2.91 -6.55 -10.96
CA ARG A 108 -4.25 -7.00 -10.60
C ARG A 108 -5.31 -5.92 -10.85
N GLU A 109 -5.88 -5.92 -12.05
CA GLU A 109 -6.84 -4.91 -12.52
C GLU A 109 -8.10 -4.81 -11.66
N ALA A 110 -8.60 -5.93 -11.15
CA ALA A 110 -9.77 -5.95 -10.27
C ALA A 110 -9.58 -5.13 -8.97
N GLU A 111 -8.34 -4.80 -8.59
CA GLU A 111 -8.06 -3.98 -7.40
C GLU A 111 -7.95 -2.48 -7.70
N ASP A 112 -7.90 -2.05 -8.97
CA ASP A 112 -7.68 -0.64 -9.31
C ASP A 112 -8.74 0.26 -8.71
N LEU A 113 -10.00 -0.03 -9.04
CA LEU A 113 -11.14 0.74 -8.54
C LEU A 113 -11.34 0.50 -7.04
N ARG A 114 -11.22 -0.75 -6.59
CA ARG A 114 -11.46 -1.13 -5.18
C ARG A 114 -10.49 -0.43 -4.23
N VAL A 115 -9.21 -0.38 -4.56
CA VAL A 115 -8.19 0.29 -3.72
C VAL A 115 -8.33 1.80 -3.83
N ALA A 116 -8.65 2.34 -5.01
CA ALA A 116 -8.92 3.77 -5.18
C ALA A 116 -10.09 4.25 -4.30
N GLN A 117 -11.20 3.51 -4.30
CA GLN A 117 -12.35 3.79 -3.44
C GLN A 117 -11.99 3.70 -1.96
N ARG A 118 -11.29 2.65 -1.54
CA ARG A 118 -10.88 2.51 -0.12
C ARG A 118 -9.99 3.65 0.35
N ILE A 119 -9.08 4.15 -0.50
CA ILE A 119 -8.27 5.33 -0.16
C ILE A 119 -9.13 6.58 -0.05
N ALA A 120 -10.06 6.81 -0.99
CA ALA A 120 -10.97 7.96 -0.92
C ALA A 120 -11.82 7.93 0.37
N ASP A 121 -12.34 6.77 0.75
CA ASP A 121 -13.07 6.57 2.01
C ASP A 121 -12.19 6.86 3.24
N LEU A 122 -10.92 6.43 3.21
CA LEU A 122 -9.97 6.71 4.28
C LEU A 122 -9.74 8.21 4.44
N HIS A 123 -9.55 8.94 3.34
CA HIS A 123 -9.42 10.41 3.39
C HIS A 123 -10.67 11.07 3.95
N TYR A 124 -11.85 10.65 3.47
CA TYR A 124 -13.13 11.19 3.93
C TYR A 124 -13.32 10.98 5.44
N CYS A 125 -12.92 9.83 5.98
CA CYS A 125 -13.08 9.50 7.40
C CYS A 125 -11.97 10.05 8.30
N ASN A 126 -10.82 10.48 7.76
CA ASN A 126 -9.64 10.86 8.54
C ASN A 126 -9.27 12.36 8.45
N ASP A 127 -10.10 13.19 7.83
CA ASP A 127 -9.93 14.65 7.70
C ASP A 127 -8.49 15.05 7.31
N GLN A 128 -7.80 15.85 8.13
CA GLN A 128 -6.44 16.34 7.89
C GLN A 128 -5.34 15.49 8.56
N ASN A 129 -5.63 14.23 8.91
CA ASN A 129 -4.60 13.36 9.48
C ASN A 129 -3.44 13.14 8.50
N PRO A 130 -2.18 13.27 8.93
CA PRO A 130 -1.05 13.08 8.03
C PRO A 130 -0.97 11.63 7.57
N LEU A 131 -0.60 11.43 6.31
CA LEU A 131 -0.26 10.10 5.79
C LEU A 131 0.97 9.52 6.52
N PRO A 132 1.07 8.18 6.63
CA PRO A 132 0.09 7.19 6.18
C PRO A 132 -1.08 7.03 7.17
N PHE A 133 -2.27 6.70 6.66
CA PHE A 133 -3.38 6.25 7.50
C PHE A 133 -3.05 4.90 8.15
N LEU A 134 -3.46 4.71 9.40
CA LEU A 134 -3.33 3.44 10.10
C LEU A 134 -4.70 3.01 10.65
N GLU A 135 -5.25 1.94 10.07
CA GLU A 135 -6.40 1.24 10.64
C GLU A 135 -5.90 -0.05 11.31
N ASN A 136 -6.18 -0.19 12.61
CA ASN A 136 -5.79 -1.37 13.37
C ASN A 136 -7.03 -2.15 13.84
N HIS A 137 -7.23 -3.33 13.27
CA HIS A 137 -8.32 -4.25 13.57
C HIS A 137 -7.91 -5.39 14.50
N ILE A 138 -6.69 -5.37 15.06
CA ILE A 138 -6.29 -6.30 16.13
C ILE A 138 -6.96 -5.82 17.41
N SER A 139 -8.01 -6.53 17.81
CA SER A 139 -8.84 -6.20 18.96
C SER A 139 -8.04 -6.20 20.27
N ASN A 140 -7.82 -4.98 20.79
CA ASN A 140 -7.97 -4.62 22.21
C ASN A 140 -8.63 -3.23 22.38
N GLY A 141 -9.33 -2.71 21.35
CA GLY A 141 -10.05 -1.42 21.36
C GLY A 141 -11.29 -1.46 20.45
N PRO A 142 -12.20 -0.46 20.54
CA PRO A 142 -13.55 -0.56 20.00
C PRO A 142 -13.50 -0.70 18.48
N VAL A 143 -14.18 -1.74 17.99
CA VAL A 143 -14.44 -1.94 16.57
C VAL A 143 -15.36 -0.80 16.13
N TYR A 144 -14.83 0.16 15.36
CA TYR A 144 -15.69 1.05 14.57
C TYR A 144 -16.29 0.20 13.45
N VAL A 145 -17.50 -0.28 13.68
CA VAL A 145 -18.33 -0.86 12.63
C VAL A 145 -18.87 0.31 11.81
N SER A 146 -18.17 0.63 10.71
CA SER A 146 -18.75 1.43 9.62
C SER A 146 -20.09 0.79 9.26
N HIS A 147 -21.17 1.54 9.46
CA HIS A 147 -22.49 1.12 9.01
C HIS A 147 -22.47 1.19 7.48
N ARG A 148 -22.74 0.04 6.86
CA ARG A 148 -23.05 -0.07 5.44
C ARG A 148 -24.36 0.64 5.11
#